data_AF-A0A959RT07-F1
#
_entry.id   AF-A0A959RT07-F1
#
_cell.length_a   1.000
_cell.length_b   1.000
_cell.length_c   1.000
_cell.angle_alpha   90.00
_cell.angle_beta   90.00
_cell.angle_gamma   90.00
#
_symmetry.space_group_name_H-M   'P 1'
#
loop_
_entity.id
_entity.type
_entity.pdbx_description
1 polymer ?
#
loop_
_entity_poly.entity_id
_entity_poly.type
_entity_poly.pdbx_seq_one_letter_code
_entity_poly.pdbx_strand_id
1 'polypeptide(L)'
;CAVSLLKNVQYLFDARGKEIGLHYLRTKEGKEIDFLISKNGKPEQFLEVKLSESKPSNSLKYFAERFENTEFIQLVHNLNNEQDINKIKIRKAGEWLANLEA
;
A
#
# COMPACT_ATOMS: atom_id res chain seq x y z
N CYS A 1 -12.94 1.76 -10.81
CA CYS A 1 -12.81 2.79 -9.75
C CYS A 1 -11.78 2.36 -8.71
N ALA A 2 -11.13 3.30 -8.00
CA ALA A 2 -10.18 3.00 -6.92
C ALA A 2 -10.78 2.07 -5.83
N VAL A 3 -12.09 2.17 -5.57
CA VAL A 3 -12.83 1.29 -4.64
C VAL A 3 -12.80 -0.18 -5.07
N SER A 4 -12.87 -0.47 -6.37
CA SER A 4 -12.78 -1.85 -6.88
C SER A 4 -11.37 -2.40 -6.66
N LEU A 5 -10.35 -1.57 -6.89
CA LEU A 5 -8.96 -1.95 -6.68
C LEU A 5 -8.67 -2.22 -5.20
N LEU A 6 -9.16 -1.36 -4.31
CA LEU A 6 -9.12 -1.53 -2.85
C LEU A 6 -9.73 -2.88 -2.43
N LYS A 7 -10.93 -3.20 -2.93
CA LYS A 7 -11.60 -4.47 -2.62
C LYS A 7 -10.81 -5.70 -3.09
N ASN A 8 -10.15 -5.63 -4.25
CA ASN A 8 -9.32 -6.73 -4.74
C ASN A 8 -8.08 -6.93 -3.87
N VAL A 9 -7.38 -5.84 -3.51
CA VAL A 9 -6.26 -5.89 -2.56
C VAL A 9 -6.72 -6.57 -1.26
N GLN A 10 -7.82 -6.10 -0.67
CA GLN A 10 -8.36 -6.69 0.56
C GLN A 10 -8.69 -8.18 0.40
N TYR A 11 -9.38 -8.57 -0.67
CA TYR A 11 -9.74 -9.96 -0.93
C TYR A 11 -8.52 -10.89 -1.02
N LEU A 12 -7.47 -10.50 -1.75
CA LEU A 12 -6.26 -11.31 -1.87
C LEU A 12 -5.55 -11.51 -0.53
N PHE A 13 -5.53 -10.48 0.32
CA PHE A 13 -4.96 -10.59 1.66
C PHE A 13 -5.81 -11.44 2.60
N ASP A 14 -7.14 -11.30 2.57
CA ASP A 14 -8.07 -12.13 3.34
C ASP A 14 -7.97 -13.61 2.93
N ALA A 15 -7.74 -13.89 1.63
CA ALA A 15 -7.60 -15.24 1.09
C ALA A 15 -6.28 -15.94 1.48
N ARG A 16 -5.18 -15.20 1.67
CA ARG A 16 -3.85 -15.74 2.04
C ARG A 16 -3.69 -16.04 3.54
N GLY A 17 -4.78 -16.03 4.31
CA GLY A 17 -4.80 -16.01 5.77
C GLY A 17 -3.80 -16.95 6.50
N LYS A 18 -3.00 -16.36 7.40
CA LYS A 18 -2.92 -16.76 8.83
C LYS A 18 -1.94 -15.95 9.68
N GLU A 19 -1.06 -15.14 9.09
CA GLU A 19 -0.13 -14.29 9.84
C GLU A 19 -0.04 -12.85 9.33
N ILE A 20 -0.86 -12.50 8.34
CA ILE A 20 -0.89 -11.16 7.74
C ILE A 20 -2.14 -10.43 8.22
N GLY A 21 -1.97 -9.38 9.01
CA GLY A 21 -3.05 -8.49 9.42
C GLY A 21 -3.20 -7.34 8.42
N LEU A 22 -4.41 -7.11 7.91
CA LEU A 22 -4.75 -5.96 7.09
C LEU A 22 -5.44 -4.90 7.96
N HIS A 23 -4.83 -3.73 8.09
CA HIS A 23 -5.33 -2.65 8.94
C HIS A 23 -5.50 -1.35 8.15
N TYR A 24 -6.59 -0.64 8.39
CA TYR A 24 -6.74 0.75 7.95
C TYR A 24 -6.09 1.65 9.01
N LEU A 25 -5.19 2.55 8.61
CA LEU A 25 -4.49 3.42 9.55
C LEU A 25 -4.89 4.87 9.37
N ARG A 26 -5.36 5.49 10.46
CA ARG A 26 -5.65 6.93 10.54
C ARG A 26 -5.02 7.52 11.78
N THR A 27 -4.18 8.54 11.61
CA THR A 27 -3.60 9.30 12.73
C THR A 27 -4.55 10.37 13.23
N LYS A 28 -4.34 10.85 14.46
CA LYS A 28 -5.07 12.00 15.02
C LYS A 28 -4.87 13.29 14.21
N GLU A 29 -3.77 13.38 13.48
CA GLU A 29 -3.41 14.51 12.60
C GLU A 29 -4.04 14.38 11.20
N GLY A 30 -4.91 13.37 10.98
CA GLY A 30 -5.64 13.19 9.73
C GLY A 30 -4.85 12.53 8.60
N LYS A 31 -3.66 11.97 8.86
CA LYS A 31 -2.93 11.14 7.88
C LYS A 31 -3.56 9.76 7.80
N GLU A 32 -3.91 9.35 6.59
CA GLU A 32 -4.60 8.10 6.29
C GLU A 32 -3.77 7.24 5.33
N ILE A 33 -3.72 5.94 5.62
CA ILE A 33 -3.17 4.91 4.74
C ILE A 33 -4.26 3.87 4.53
N ASP A 34 -4.48 3.49 3.27
CA ASP A 34 -5.53 2.55 2.89
C ASP A 34 -5.28 1.18 3.52
N PHE A 35 -4.04 0.68 3.47
CA PHE A 35 -3.70 -0.60 4.08
C PHE A 35 -2.35 -0.60 4.78
N LEU A 36 -2.32 -1.22 5.95
CA LEU A 36 -1.13 -1.62 6.67
C LEU A 36 -1.15 -3.13 6.79
N ILE A 37 -0.15 -3.76 6.17
CA ILE A 37 0.15 -5.17 6.27
C ILE A 37 1.08 -5.35 7.46
N SER A 38 0.66 -6.18 8.42
CA SER A 38 1.48 -6.55 9.56
C SER A 38 1.74 -8.05 9.57
N LYS A 39 2.95 -8.44 9.97
CA LYS A 39 3.33 -9.84 10.19
C LYS A 39 3.91 -9.99 11.59
N ASN A 40 3.43 -10.97 12.35
CA ASN A 40 3.84 -11.19 13.75
C ASN A 40 3.73 -9.91 14.62
N GLY A 41 2.68 -9.11 14.39
CA GLY A 41 2.43 -7.86 15.12
C GLY A 41 3.36 -6.69 14.75
N LYS A 42 4.19 -6.82 13.72
CA LYS A 42 5.07 -5.75 13.23
C LYS A 42 4.63 -5.25 11.85
N PRO A 43 4.69 -3.93 11.58
CA PRO A 43 4.35 -3.38 10.27
C PRO A 43 5.36 -3.82 9.21
N GLU A 44 4.87 -4.45 8.14
CA GLU A 44 5.68 -4.98 7.04
C GLU A 44 5.53 -4.12 5.77
N GLN A 45 4.31 -3.70 5.44
CA GLN A 45 4.07 -2.84 4.27
C GLN A 45 2.93 -1.84 4.51
N PHE A 46 3.14 -0.58 4.12
CA PHE A 46 2.11 0.45 4.04
C PHE A 46 1.73 0.65 2.58
N LEU A 47 0.43 0.58 2.27
CA LEU A 47 -0.09 0.70 0.91
C LEU A 47 -1.12 1.80 0.79
N GLU A 48 -0.98 2.58 -0.27
CA GLU A 48 -1.97 3.58 -0.66
C GLU A 48 -2.37 3.38 -2.12
N VAL A 49 -3.67 3.41 -2.39
CA VAL A 49 -4.25 3.11 -3.69
C VAL A 49 -4.72 4.41 -4.36
N LYS A 50 -4.22 4.68 -5.56
CA LYS A 50 -4.58 5.85 -6.37
C LYS A 50 -5.04 5.46 -7.75
N LEU A 51 -5.89 6.29 -8.34
CA LEU A 51 -6.35 6.09 -9.71
C LEU A 51 -5.24 6.46 -10.71
N SER A 52 -4.63 7.64 -10.58
CA SER A 52 -3.65 8.16 -11.55
C SER A 52 -2.50 8.98 -10.94
N GLU A 53 -2.51 9.27 -9.64
CA GLU A 53 -1.45 10.08 -9.00
C GLU A 53 -0.19 9.24 -8.80
N SER A 54 0.92 9.69 -9.40
CA SER A 54 2.22 9.04 -9.32
C SER A 54 3.16 9.71 -8.31
N LYS A 55 2.83 10.91 -7.81
CA LYS A 55 3.59 11.54 -6.73
C LYS A 55 3.33 10.80 -5.43
N PRO A 56 4.37 10.54 -4.60
CA PRO A 56 4.16 9.85 -3.34
C PRO A 56 3.29 10.70 -2.42
N SER A 57 2.28 10.06 -1.82
CA SER A 57 1.37 10.73 -0.91
C SER A 57 2.11 11.31 0.31
N ASN A 58 1.51 12.35 0.90
CA ASN A 58 2.06 12.93 2.13
C ASN A 58 1.91 11.99 3.34
N SER A 59 0.92 11.08 3.32
CA SER A 59 0.77 10.06 4.36
C SER A 59 1.92 9.05 4.29
N LEU A 60 2.21 8.49 3.11
CA LEU A 60 3.31 7.54 2.94
C LEU A 60 4.65 8.17 3.29
N LYS A 61 4.89 9.43 2.90
CA LYS A 61 6.09 10.18 3.31
C LYS A 61 6.21 10.27 4.83
N TYR A 62 5.12 10.67 5.50
CA TYR A 62 5.08 10.78 6.96
C TYR A 62 5.44 9.47 7.66
N PHE A 63 4.93 8.33 7.19
CA PHE A 63 5.25 7.03 7.79
C PHE A 63 6.63 6.52 7.39
N ALA A 64 7.10 6.78 6.16
CA ALA A 64 8.43 6.38 5.69
C ALA A 64 9.59 7.04 6.45
N GLU A 65 9.35 8.22 7.01
CA GLU A 65 10.30 8.89 7.91
C GLU A 65 10.32 8.28 9.32
N ARG A 66 9.30 7.51 9.71
CA ARG A 66 9.11 7.00 11.09
C ARG A 66 9.35 5.51 11.24
N PHE A 67 9.28 4.74 10.15
CA PHE A 67 9.60 3.30 10.16
C PHE A 67 10.75 3.02 9.20
N GLU A 68 11.74 2.27 9.65
CA GLU A 68 12.96 1.98 8.87
C GLU A 68 12.93 0.60 8.20
N ASN A 69 12.24 -0.38 8.79
CA ASN A 69 12.19 -1.77 8.34
C ASN A 69 10.82 -2.14 7.76
N THR A 70 10.24 -1.25 6.96
CA THR A 70 8.90 -1.40 6.40
C THR A 70 8.89 -0.90 4.96
N GLU A 71 8.13 -1.55 4.09
CA GLU A 71 7.94 -1.09 2.72
C GLU A 71 6.81 -0.07 2.61
N PHE A 72 6.97 0.89 1.72
CA PHE A 72 5.97 1.92 1.43
C PHE A 72 5.62 1.84 -0.05
N ILE A 73 4.37 1.52 -0.36
CA ILE A 73 3.93 1.22 -1.72
C ILE A 73 2.73 2.10 -2.07
N GLN A 74 2.83 2.84 -3.18
CA GLN A 74 1.69 3.50 -3.80
C GLN A 74 1.26 2.72 -5.03
N LEU A 75 0.09 2.07 -4.96
CA LEU A 75 -0.50 1.32 -6.05
C LEU A 75 -1.32 2.26 -6.92
N VAL A 76 -0.93 2.41 -8.19
CA VAL A 76 -1.56 3.35 -9.11
C VAL A 76 -2.15 2.57 -10.29
N HIS A 77 -3.43 2.76 -10.56
CA HIS A 77 -4.13 2.04 -11.63
C HIS A 77 -3.66 2.47 -13.02
N ASN A 78 -3.68 3.78 -13.30
CA ASN A 78 -3.30 4.38 -14.58
C ASN A 78 -1.85 4.88 -14.56
N LEU A 79 -0.92 4.03 -14.12
CA LEU A 79 0.49 4.39 -14.05
C LEU A 79 1.19 4.12 -15.37
N ASN A 80 1.87 5.13 -15.91
CA ASN A 80 2.67 4.99 -17.12
C ASN A 80 3.91 4.12 -16.86
N ASN A 81 4.73 4.52 -15.87
CA ASN A 81 5.97 3.86 -15.51
C ASN A 81 6.06 3.71 -13.99
N GLU A 82 6.49 2.53 -13.54
CA GLU A 82 6.88 2.31 -12.15
C GLU A 82 8.13 3.10 -11.82
N GLN A 83 8.21 3.54 -10.56
CA GLN A 83 9.34 4.34 -10.09
C GLN A 83 9.48 4.24 -8.58
N ASP A 84 10.69 4.48 -8.08
CA ASP A 84 10.97 4.56 -6.66
C ASP A 84 11.39 5.99 -6.33
N ILE A 85 10.71 6.61 -5.37
CA ILE A 85 11.01 7.96 -4.91
C ILE A 85 11.33 7.88 -3.43
N ASN A 86 12.60 8.08 -3.09
CA ASN A 86 13.13 7.86 -1.73
C ASN A 86 12.82 6.43 -1.25
N LYS A 87 12.11 6.27 -0.13
CA LYS A 87 11.70 4.98 0.43
C LYS A 87 10.36 4.46 -0.11
N ILE A 88 9.72 5.17 -1.05
CA ILE A 88 8.36 4.88 -1.52
C ILE A 88 8.40 4.32 -2.94
N LYS A 89 7.88 3.10 -3.09
CA LYS A 89 7.71 2.38 -4.34
C LYS A 89 6.38 2.75 -4.98
N ILE A 90 6.39 3.19 -6.22
CA ILE A 90 5.17 3.48 -6.99
C ILE A 90 5.03 2.37 -8.03
N ARG A 91 3.96 1.60 -7.93
CA ARG A 91 3.75 0.37 -8.71
C ARG A 91 2.42 0.39 -9.45
N LYS A 92 2.37 -0.28 -10.58
CA LYS A 92 1.12 -0.52 -11.30
C LYS A 92 0.28 -1.48 -10.48
N ALA A 93 -0.92 -1.05 -10.12
CA ALA A 93 -1.75 -1.82 -9.22
C ALA A 93 -2.16 -3.19 -9.79
N GLY A 94 -2.42 -3.27 -11.10
CA GLY A 94 -2.78 -4.54 -11.75
C GLY A 94 -1.63 -5.55 -11.78
N GLU A 95 -0.42 -5.11 -12.13
CA GLU A 95 0.77 -5.97 -12.17
C GLU A 95 1.16 -6.43 -10.76
N TRP A 96 1.10 -5.52 -9.79
CA TRP A 96 1.38 -5.85 -8.39
C TRP A 96 0.38 -6.88 -7.81
N LEU A 97 -0.91 -6.73 -8.12
CA LEU A 97 -1.94 -7.70 -7.70
C LEU A 97 -1.77 -9.07 -8.36
N ALA A 98 -1.43 -9.11 -9.66
CA ALA A 98 -1.18 -10.39 -10.34
C ALA A 98 0.00 -11.15 -9.72
N ASN A 99 1.05 -10.44 -9.33
CA ASN A 99 2.20 -11.03 -8.62
C ASN A 99 1.86 -11.47 -7.18
N LEU A 100 0.74 -10.99 -6.62
CA LEU A 100 0.18 -11.45 -5.35
C LEU A 100 -0.79 -12.62 -5.49
N GLU A 101 -1.13 -13.06 -6.70
CA GLU A 101 -1.87 -14.31 -6.91
C GLU A 101 -0.93 -15.48 -7.22
N ALA A 102 0.27 -15.18 -7.74
CA ALA A 102 1.31 -16.16 -8.04
C ALA A 102 1.98 -16.76 -6.78
#